data_AF-A0A9D9TBZ6-F1
#
_entry.id   AF-A0A9D9TBZ6-F1
#
_cell.length_a   1.000
_cell.length_b   1.000
_cell.length_c   1.000
_cell.angle_alpha   90.00
_cell.angle_beta   90.00
_cell.angle_gamma   90.00
#
_symmetry.space_group_name_H-M   'P 1'
#
loop_
_entity.id
_entity.type
_entity.pdbx_description
1 polymer ?
#
loop_
_entity_poly.entity_id
_entity_poly.type
_entity_poly.pdbx_seq_one_letter_code
_entity_poly.pdbx_strand_id
1 'polypeptide(L)'
;MRIIHYLYTVCFALLMVSCQQAERHLVILHTNDVHSAIEPDANGNGGFAMRLAIIDSITQSEGEVLLVDAGDYFQGTPYFNFFGGEVELEAMNKMHYDVITLGNHEFDNGVEALVLQIKAFKGIVVSANYDVSATGLSNYVKPYTILDKNGVKVGVFGLGVNPQGLIKEDLFGAIQYLNPVAVAEEMAENLKKEQKCDVVVCLSHLGYSYPNEPEKVGDSLLAIQTSNIDVIIGGHSHDLIIDKKLRNKIGKEVTIAQMARNGLYIGKIDVWIK
;
A
#
# COMPACT_ATOMS: atom_id res chain seq x y z
N MET A 1 -84.70 11.17 -9.15
CA MET A 1 -83.68 10.39 -8.41
C MET A 1 -82.55 10.07 -9.38
N ARG A 2 -81.38 10.71 -9.22
CA ARG A 2 -80.20 10.48 -10.09
C ARG A 2 -79.20 9.64 -9.30
N ILE A 3 -78.86 8.47 -9.81
CA ILE A 3 -77.84 7.59 -9.25
C ILE A 3 -76.57 7.80 -10.08
N ILE A 4 -75.47 8.17 -9.42
CA ILE A 4 -74.14 8.33 -10.02
C ILE A 4 -73.29 7.18 -9.50
N HIS A 5 -72.68 6.41 -10.41
CA HIS A 5 -71.68 5.40 -10.08
C HIS A 5 -70.29 6.02 -10.18
N TYR A 6 -69.46 5.83 -9.14
CA TYR A 6 -68.05 6.15 -9.18
C TYR A 6 -67.26 4.86 -9.37
N LEU A 7 -66.47 4.80 -10.44
CA LEU A 7 -65.52 3.72 -10.69
C LEU A 7 -64.15 4.18 -10.19
N TYR A 8 -63.60 3.53 -9.17
CA TYR A 8 -62.25 3.80 -8.67
C TYR A 8 -61.27 2.80 -9.26
N THR A 9 -60.43 3.25 -10.20
CA THR A 9 -59.32 2.46 -10.70
C THR A 9 -58.13 2.62 -9.75
N VAL A 10 -57.71 1.55 -9.07
CA VAL A 10 -56.50 1.54 -8.25
C VAL A 10 -55.30 1.52 -9.19
N CYS A 11 -54.66 2.67 -9.38
CA CYS A 11 -53.40 2.76 -10.10
C CYS A 11 -52.27 2.32 -9.16
N PHE A 12 -51.76 1.10 -9.34
CA PHE A 12 -50.57 0.62 -8.64
C PHE A 12 -49.35 1.32 -9.27
N ALA A 13 -48.95 2.45 -8.71
CA ALA A 13 -47.70 3.08 -9.07
C ALA A 13 -46.55 2.20 -8.57
N LEU A 14 -45.86 1.49 -9.48
CA LEU A 14 -44.55 0.92 -9.17
C LEU A 14 -43.62 2.09 -8.84
N LEU A 15 -43.35 2.30 -7.55
CA LEU A 15 -42.22 3.09 -7.09
C LEU A 15 -40.96 2.34 -7.50
N MET A 16 -40.43 2.69 -8.68
CA MET A 16 -39.06 2.39 -9.07
C MET A 16 -38.17 3.18 -8.10
N VAL A 17 -37.84 2.56 -6.97
CA VAL A 17 -36.75 3.04 -6.11
C VAL A 17 -35.49 2.85 -6.93
N SER A 18 -35.03 3.90 -7.59
CA SER A 18 -33.69 3.94 -8.13
C SER A 18 -32.75 3.82 -6.93
N CYS A 19 -32.13 2.66 -6.75
CA CYS A 19 -31.00 2.51 -5.84
C CYS A 19 -29.87 3.36 -6.43
N GLN A 20 -29.82 4.63 -6.06
CA GLN A 20 -28.69 5.48 -6.36
C GLN A 20 -27.58 4.97 -5.45
N GLN A 21 -26.67 4.18 -6.02
CA GLN A 21 -25.53 3.66 -5.28
C GLN A 21 -24.76 4.86 -4.73
N ALA A 22 -24.70 4.97 -3.40
CA ALA A 22 -23.99 6.06 -2.76
C ALA A 22 -22.52 5.99 -3.20
N GLU A 23 -21.97 7.12 -3.61
CA GLU A 23 -20.56 7.23 -3.95
C GLU A 23 -19.73 6.84 -2.72
N ARG A 24 -18.87 5.84 -2.88
CA ARG A 24 -18.01 5.34 -1.79
C ARG A 24 -16.68 6.06 -1.84
N HIS A 25 -16.14 6.38 -0.67
CA HIS A 25 -14.92 7.16 -0.52
C HIS A 25 -13.88 6.36 0.27
N LEU A 26 -12.71 6.19 -0.32
CA LEU A 26 -11.54 5.59 0.30
C LEU A 26 -10.47 6.66 0.47
N VAL A 27 -9.99 6.81 1.70
CA VAL A 27 -8.80 7.61 2.03
C VAL A 27 -7.62 6.67 2.25
N ILE A 28 -6.56 6.85 1.48
CA ILE A 28 -5.30 6.11 1.65
C ILE A 28 -4.27 7.06 2.24
N LEU A 29 -3.79 6.76 3.45
CA LEU A 29 -2.64 7.40 4.05
C LEU A 29 -1.40 6.56 3.80
N HIS A 30 -0.28 7.18 3.45
CA HIS A 30 0.93 6.42 3.17
C HIS A 30 2.24 7.10 3.52
N THR A 31 3.22 6.24 3.80
CA THR A 31 4.63 6.58 3.98
C THR A 31 5.52 5.59 3.25
N ASN A 32 6.81 5.90 3.19
CA ASN A 32 7.87 5.07 2.63
C ASN A 32 9.22 5.56 3.20
N ASP A 33 10.23 4.70 3.19
CA ASP A 33 11.63 5.03 3.47
C ASP A 33 11.81 5.83 4.77
N VAL A 34 11.10 5.40 5.82
CA VAL A 34 11.11 6.06 7.11
C VAL A 34 12.47 5.95 7.80
N HIS A 35 13.22 4.90 7.49
CA HIS A 35 14.62 4.75 7.88
C HIS A 35 14.90 4.94 9.37
N SER A 36 14.08 4.32 10.23
CA SER A 36 14.24 4.42 11.69
C SER A 36 14.24 5.88 12.20
N ALA A 37 13.65 6.83 11.46
CA ALA A 37 13.53 8.23 11.88
C ALA A 37 12.45 8.39 12.97
N ILE A 38 12.76 7.87 14.16
CA ILE A 38 11.87 7.88 15.34
C ILE A 38 11.67 9.30 15.86
N GLU A 39 12.77 10.06 15.95
CA GLU A 39 12.79 11.43 16.44
C GLU A 39 12.68 12.43 15.29
N PRO A 40 12.23 13.67 15.56
CA PRO A 40 12.27 14.75 14.59
C PRO A 40 13.70 15.06 14.12
N ASP A 41 13.81 15.66 12.94
CA ASP A 41 15.07 16.19 12.44
C ASP A 41 15.55 17.42 13.25
N ALA A 42 16.72 17.95 12.90
CA ALA A 42 17.30 19.12 13.59
C ALA A 42 16.43 20.40 13.51
N ASN A 43 15.48 20.46 12.58
CA ASN A 43 14.53 21.57 12.43
C ASN A 43 13.19 21.27 13.14
N GLY A 44 13.06 20.12 13.79
CA GLY A 44 11.83 19.70 14.47
C GLY A 44 10.78 19.08 13.55
N ASN A 45 11.14 18.70 12.31
CA ASN A 45 10.21 18.09 11.36
C ASN A 45 10.23 16.55 11.46
N GLY A 46 9.11 15.91 11.15
CA GLY A 46 8.99 14.47 11.13
C GLY A 46 8.97 13.86 12.53
N GLY A 47 9.49 12.65 12.66
CA GLY A 47 9.42 11.87 13.89
C GLY A 47 8.05 11.22 14.12
N PHE A 48 8.04 10.16 14.91
CA PHE A 48 6.88 9.27 15.04
C PHE A 48 5.76 9.91 15.85
N ALA A 49 6.07 10.75 16.84
CA ALA A 49 5.07 11.47 17.61
C ALA A 49 4.25 12.44 16.75
N MET A 50 4.92 13.19 15.86
CA MET A 50 4.23 14.08 14.93
C MET A 50 3.39 13.30 13.93
N ARG A 51 3.94 12.19 13.40
CA ARG A 51 3.22 11.33 12.46
C ARG A 51 1.94 10.76 13.06
N LEU A 52 2.03 10.21 14.27
CA LEU A 52 0.87 9.70 15.00
C LEU A 52 -0.21 10.78 15.17
N ALA A 53 0.18 11.99 15.59
CA ALA A 53 -0.78 13.09 15.77
C ALA A 53 -1.49 13.48 14.47
N ILE A 54 -0.78 13.47 13.32
CA ILE A 54 -1.39 13.75 12.02
C ILE A 54 -2.33 12.63 11.59
N ILE A 55 -1.89 11.37 11.71
CA ILE A 55 -2.71 10.18 11.38
C ILE A 55 -4.00 10.21 12.22
N ASP A 56 -3.88 10.37 13.54
CA ASP A 56 -5.03 10.42 14.46
C ASP A 56 -5.98 11.55 14.08
N SER A 57 -5.47 12.74 13.74
CA SER A 57 -6.29 13.86 13.31
C SER A 57 -7.06 13.55 12.04
N ILE A 58 -6.43 12.90 11.05
CA ILE A 58 -7.09 12.57 9.78
C ILE A 58 -8.11 11.46 9.97
N THR A 59 -7.77 10.41 10.70
CA THR A 59 -8.69 9.29 11.00
C THR A 59 -9.89 9.78 11.81
N GLN A 60 -9.73 10.75 12.70
CA GLN A 60 -10.86 11.38 13.41
C GLN A 60 -11.79 12.16 12.47
N SER A 61 -11.26 12.82 11.43
CA SER A 61 -12.07 13.62 10.51
C SER A 61 -12.69 12.82 9.36
N GLU A 62 -11.96 11.84 8.82
CA GLU A 62 -12.34 11.07 7.63
C GLU A 62 -13.00 9.73 7.98
N GLY A 63 -12.89 9.28 9.24
CA GLY A 63 -13.35 7.97 9.67
C GLY A 63 -12.35 6.87 9.31
N GLU A 64 -12.83 5.77 8.71
CA GLU A 64 -11.98 4.64 8.39
C GLU A 64 -11.05 4.96 7.20
N VAL A 65 -9.74 4.87 7.44
CA VAL A 65 -8.69 5.08 6.42
C VAL A 65 -7.92 3.79 6.18
N LEU A 66 -7.28 3.68 5.02
CA LEU A 66 -6.27 2.66 4.75
C LEU A 66 -4.88 3.27 4.97
N LEU A 67 -4.17 2.86 6.02
CA LEU A 67 -2.82 3.35 6.33
C LEU A 67 -1.76 2.32 5.91
N VAL A 68 -0.85 2.71 5.02
CA VAL A 68 0.14 1.80 4.42
C VAL A 68 1.56 2.34 4.40
N ASP A 69 2.54 1.44 4.33
CA ASP A 69 3.95 1.80 4.17
C ASP A 69 4.62 1.02 3.02
N ALA A 70 5.40 1.71 2.19
CA ALA A 70 6.07 1.14 1.03
C ALA A 70 7.46 0.53 1.31
N GLY A 71 7.84 0.28 2.56
CA GLY A 71 9.10 -0.39 2.93
C GLY A 71 10.24 0.57 3.30
N ASP A 72 11.36 0.01 3.71
CA ASP A 72 12.50 0.69 4.32
C ASP A 72 12.08 1.52 5.56
N TYR A 73 11.30 0.91 6.44
CA TYR A 73 11.02 1.47 7.76
C TYR A 73 12.15 1.18 8.75
N PHE A 74 12.95 0.14 8.50
CA PHE A 74 14.21 -0.13 9.21
C PHE A 74 15.40 0.68 8.69
N GLN A 75 16.51 0.57 9.41
CA GLN A 75 17.84 1.15 9.14
C GLN A 75 17.88 2.67 8.94
N GLY A 76 18.84 3.36 9.56
CA GLY A 76 19.11 4.77 9.27
C GLY A 76 19.44 5.62 10.49
N THR A 77 19.07 5.14 11.68
CA THR A 77 19.43 5.77 12.96
C THR A 77 19.96 4.73 13.96
N PRO A 78 20.60 5.17 15.06
CA PRO A 78 21.04 4.24 16.10
C PRO A 78 19.93 3.39 16.73
N TYR A 79 18.65 3.79 16.64
CA TYR A 79 17.55 2.99 17.18
C TYR A 79 17.53 1.59 16.55
N PHE A 80 17.60 1.49 15.22
CA PHE A 80 17.68 0.20 14.55
C PHE A 80 18.91 -0.61 14.98
N ASN A 81 20.07 0.03 15.13
CA ASN A 81 21.31 -0.66 15.50
C ASN A 81 21.24 -1.26 16.92
N PHE A 82 20.53 -0.62 17.85
CA PHE A 82 20.42 -1.08 19.24
C PHE A 82 19.22 -1.99 19.49
N PHE A 83 18.10 -1.77 18.79
CA PHE A 83 16.82 -2.45 19.04
C PHE A 83 16.39 -3.40 17.91
N GLY A 84 17.11 -3.40 16.79
CA GLY A 84 16.96 -4.39 15.73
C GLY A 84 15.61 -4.38 15.01
N GLY A 85 14.84 -3.28 15.06
CA GLY A 85 13.53 -3.13 14.40
C GLY A 85 12.32 -3.10 15.35
N GLU A 86 12.53 -3.36 16.65
CA GLU A 86 11.43 -3.44 17.63
C GLU A 86 10.70 -2.09 17.79
N VAL A 87 11.47 -1.00 17.90
CA VAL A 87 10.92 0.35 18.14
C VAL A 87 10.08 0.81 16.95
N GLU A 88 10.54 0.52 15.73
CA GLU A 88 9.90 0.86 14.48
C GLU A 88 8.52 0.19 14.39
N LEU A 89 8.47 -1.14 14.52
CA LEU A 89 7.21 -1.88 14.41
C LEU A 89 6.27 -1.64 15.59
N GLU A 90 6.78 -1.44 16.81
CA GLU A 90 5.93 -1.07 17.95
C GLU A 90 5.20 0.24 17.69
N ALA A 91 5.88 1.23 17.13
CA ALA A 91 5.24 2.50 16.85
C ALA A 91 4.35 2.47 15.61
N MET A 92 4.68 1.68 14.57
CA MET A 92 3.74 1.42 13.47
C MET A 92 2.47 0.73 13.97
N ASN A 93 2.58 -0.17 14.94
CA ASN A 93 1.43 -0.75 15.62
C ASN A 93 0.60 0.28 16.40
N LYS A 94 1.24 1.25 17.07
CA LYS A 94 0.55 2.35 17.76
C LYS A 94 -0.15 3.29 16.80
N MET A 95 0.41 3.49 15.60
CA MET A 95 -0.20 4.27 14.52
C MET A 95 -1.24 3.49 13.72
N HIS A 96 -1.43 2.19 14.01
CA HIS A 96 -2.41 1.34 13.34
C HIS A 96 -2.20 1.19 11.83
N TYR A 97 -0.94 1.02 11.38
CA TYR A 97 -0.67 0.65 9.98
C TYR A 97 -1.39 -0.65 9.60
N ASP A 98 -2.16 -0.62 8.52
CA ASP A 98 -2.93 -1.75 8.02
C ASP A 98 -2.05 -2.72 7.23
N VAL A 99 -1.25 -2.18 6.29
CA VAL A 99 -0.45 -2.99 5.36
C VAL A 99 0.92 -2.36 5.13
N ILE A 100 1.98 -3.16 5.21
CA ILE A 100 3.35 -2.73 4.89
C ILE A 100 3.96 -3.70 3.88
N THR A 101 4.86 -3.23 3.03
CA THR A 101 5.68 -4.10 2.17
C THR A 101 7.12 -4.22 2.69
N LEU A 102 7.93 -5.04 2.03
CA LEU A 102 9.36 -5.17 2.32
C LEU A 102 10.18 -4.34 1.32
N GLY A 103 11.00 -3.45 1.85
CA GLY A 103 12.12 -2.84 1.16
C GLY A 103 13.41 -3.63 1.31
N ASN A 104 14.53 -3.03 0.89
CA ASN A 104 15.81 -3.71 0.97
C ASN A 104 16.41 -3.68 2.38
N HIS A 105 16.17 -2.61 3.15
CA HIS A 105 16.72 -2.46 4.49
C HIS A 105 16.03 -3.33 5.55
N GLU A 106 14.87 -3.91 5.22
CA GLU A 106 14.25 -4.93 6.08
C GLU A 106 15.16 -6.17 6.28
N PHE A 107 16.11 -6.41 5.37
CA PHE A 107 17.02 -7.56 5.41
C PHE A 107 18.39 -7.24 6.03
N ASP A 108 18.66 -6.01 6.50
CA ASP A 108 19.99 -5.60 6.96
C ASP A 108 20.54 -6.44 8.11
N ASN A 109 19.66 -6.97 8.97
CA ASN A 109 20.01 -7.88 10.07
C ASN A 109 19.78 -9.38 9.73
N GLY A 110 19.42 -9.67 8.49
CA GLY A 110 19.11 -11.02 8.00
C GLY A 110 17.66 -11.45 8.19
N VAL A 111 17.25 -12.46 7.42
CA VAL A 111 15.89 -13.02 7.44
C VAL A 111 15.44 -13.47 8.83
N GLU A 112 16.31 -14.11 9.61
CA GLU A 112 15.97 -14.59 10.95
C GLU A 112 15.61 -13.44 11.90
N ALA A 113 16.36 -12.33 11.85
CA ALA A 113 16.08 -11.15 12.64
C ALA A 113 14.78 -10.48 12.19
N LEU A 114 14.56 -10.35 10.87
CA LEU A 114 13.32 -9.82 10.31
C LEU A 114 12.10 -10.63 10.79
N VAL A 115 12.19 -11.96 10.76
CA VAL A 115 11.14 -12.87 11.25
C VAL A 115 10.82 -12.62 12.73
N LEU A 116 11.80 -12.30 13.58
CA LEU A 116 11.55 -12.00 14.99
C LEU A 116 10.74 -10.70 15.16
N GLN A 117 11.03 -9.68 14.34
CA GLN A 117 10.37 -8.38 14.44
C GLN A 117 8.95 -8.41 13.86
N ILE A 118 8.77 -8.93 12.64
CA ILE A 118 7.45 -8.91 11.97
C ILE A 118 6.39 -9.74 12.69
N LYS A 119 6.79 -10.70 13.53
CA LYS A 119 5.88 -11.43 14.43
C LYS A 119 5.09 -10.51 15.36
N ALA A 120 5.67 -9.37 15.73
CA ALA A 120 5.03 -8.40 16.62
C ALA A 120 4.17 -7.39 15.85
N PHE A 121 4.29 -7.31 14.52
CA PHE A 121 3.47 -6.42 13.70
C PHE A 121 2.01 -6.91 13.67
N LYS A 122 1.08 -6.00 13.94
CA LYS A 122 -0.36 -6.28 14.05
C LYS A 122 -1.09 -6.11 12.72
N GLY A 123 -0.51 -5.36 11.79
CA GLY A 123 -1.00 -5.24 10.43
C GLY A 123 -0.57 -6.43 9.57
N ILE A 124 -0.64 -6.25 8.25
CA ILE A 124 -0.33 -7.30 7.27
C ILE A 124 0.94 -6.92 6.52
N VAL A 125 1.88 -7.86 6.43
CA VAL A 125 3.07 -7.69 5.59
C VAL A 125 2.81 -8.33 4.23
N VAL A 126 3.03 -7.59 3.15
CA VAL A 126 2.87 -8.08 1.77
C VAL A 126 4.17 -8.03 0.98
N SER A 127 4.44 -9.05 0.18
CA SER A 127 5.45 -9.05 -0.88
C SER A 127 5.15 -10.19 -1.83
N ALA A 128 4.88 -9.87 -3.10
CA ALA A 128 4.45 -10.82 -4.11
C ALA A 128 5.61 -11.34 -4.97
N ASN A 129 6.64 -10.53 -5.20
CA ASN A 129 7.76 -10.89 -6.06
C ASN A 129 8.99 -11.40 -5.32
N TYR A 130 8.93 -11.46 -3.98
CA TYR A 130 9.84 -12.28 -3.20
C TYR A 130 9.17 -13.61 -2.88
N ASP A 131 9.65 -14.70 -3.46
CA ASP A 131 9.28 -16.04 -2.99
C ASP A 131 10.00 -16.31 -1.68
N VAL A 132 9.22 -16.24 -0.59
CA VAL A 132 9.68 -16.47 0.78
C VAL A 132 9.37 -17.88 1.29
N SER A 133 8.84 -18.77 0.46
CA SER A 133 8.37 -20.11 0.86
C SER A 133 9.45 -20.97 1.51
N ALA A 134 10.71 -20.79 1.11
CA ALA A 134 11.87 -21.48 1.65
C ALA A 134 12.46 -20.82 2.92
N THR A 135 11.76 -19.86 3.53
CA THR A 135 12.24 -19.06 4.66
C THR A 135 11.24 -19.03 5.82
N GLY A 136 11.69 -18.54 6.98
CA GLY A 136 10.82 -18.30 8.13
C GLY A 136 9.76 -17.21 7.91
N LEU A 137 9.88 -16.39 6.85
CA LEU A 137 8.94 -15.32 6.50
C LEU A 137 7.61 -15.85 5.94
N SER A 138 7.57 -17.09 5.46
CA SER A 138 6.40 -17.71 4.83
C SER A 138 5.12 -17.70 5.67
N ASN A 139 5.23 -17.61 7.00
CA ASN A 139 4.07 -17.53 7.90
C ASN A 139 3.55 -16.09 8.12
N TYR A 140 4.33 -15.08 7.71
CA TYR A 140 4.12 -13.68 8.10
C TYR A 140 3.96 -12.75 6.90
N VAL A 141 4.55 -13.10 5.76
CA VAL A 141 4.52 -12.32 4.53
C VAL A 141 3.59 -13.01 3.52
N LYS A 142 2.59 -12.28 3.03
CA LYS A 142 1.64 -12.76 2.03
C LYS A 142 1.92 -12.09 0.69
N PRO A 143 1.57 -12.69 -0.46
CA PRO A 143 1.70 -11.99 -1.74
C PRO A 143 0.79 -10.75 -1.80
N TYR A 144 -0.41 -10.86 -1.25
CA TYR A 144 -1.41 -9.80 -1.20
C TYR A 144 -2.35 -9.97 -0.01
N THR A 145 -3.17 -8.95 0.21
CA THR A 145 -4.29 -8.96 1.13
C THR A 145 -5.49 -8.21 0.55
N ILE A 146 -6.66 -8.41 1.13
CA ILE A 146 -7.89 -7.70 0.78
C ILE A 146 -8.49 -7.14 2.07
N LEU A 147 -8.80 -5.86 2.06
CA LEU A 147 -9.46 -5.16 3.16
C LEU A 147 -10.79 -4.56 2.69
N ASP A 148 -11.73 -4.40 3.61
CA ASP A 148 -12.89 -3.54 3.41
C ASP A 148 -12.65 -2.24 4.18
N LYS A 149 -12.83 -1.10 3.52
CA LYS A 149 -12.70 0.23 4.12
C LYS A 149 -13.90 1.05 3.68
N ASN A 150 -14.80 1.39 4.58
CA ASN A 150 -16.08 2.06 4.26
C ASN A 150 -16.88 1.37 3.14
N GLY A 151 -16.90 0.04 3.09
CA GLY A 151 -17.59 -0.72 2.05
C GLY A 151 -16.88 -0.73 0.70
N VAL A 152 -15.62 -0.27 0.63
CA VAL A 152 -14.74 -0.38 -0.54
C VAL A 152 -13.83 -1.59 -0.36
N LYS A 153 -13.91 -2.57 -1.28
CA LYS A 153 -13.04 -3.75 -1.26
C LYS A 153 -11.70 -3.40 -1.90
N VAL A 154 -10.66 -3.25 -1.08
CA VAL A 154 -9.32 -2.85 -1.52
C VAL A 154 -8.39 -4.06 -1.55
N GLY A 155 -7.87 -4.38 -2.73
CA GLY A 155 -6.79 -5.36 -2.90
C GLY A 155 -5.43 -4.66 -2.78
N VAL A 156 -4.56 -5.15 -1.90
CA VAL A 156 -3.22 -4.58 -1.69
C VAL A 156 -2.17 -5.67 -1.86
N PHE A 157 -1.18 -5.43 -2.72
CA PHE A 157 -0.03 -6.34 -2.91
C PHE A 157 1.29 -5.56 -2.84
N GLY A 158 2.37 -6.27 -2.52
CA GLY A 158 3.70 -5.68 -2.34
C GLY A 158 4.68 -6.08 -3.44
N LEU A 159 5.62 -5.21 -3.80
CA LEU A 159 6.77 -5.52 -4.63
C LEU A 159 8.04 -4.98 -3.99
N GLY A 160 9.13 -5.75 -4.02
CA GLY A 160 10.46 -5.33 -3.58
C GLY A 160 11.45 -5.24 -4.73
N VAL A 161 12.53 -4.46 -4.55
CA VAL A 161 13.65 -4.35 -5.49
C VAL A 161 14.45 -5.65 -5.61
N ASN A 162 15.22 -5.82 -6.67
CA ASN A 162 16.13 -6.98 -6.77
C ASN A 162 17.18 -6.94 -5.64
N PRO A 163 17.22 -7.92 -4.71
CA PRO A 163 18.14 -7.90 -3.58
C PRO A 163 19.59 -8.18 -4.00
N GLN A 164 19.81 -8.87 -5.13
CA GLN A 164 21.14 -9.19 -5.62
C GLN A 164 21.93 -7.91 -5.94
N GLY A 165 23.08 -7.73 -5.29
CA GLY A 165 23.94 -6.56 -5.44
C GLY A 165 23.55 -5.35 -4.58
N LEU A 166 22.38 -5.40 -3.91
CA LEU A 166 21.96 -4.39 -2.93
C LEU A 166 22.13 -4.89 -1.49
N ILE A 167 21.81 -6.16 -1.26
CA ILE A 167 21.91 -6.82 0.04
C ILE A 167 22.97 -7.92 -0.07
N LYS A 168 23.72 -8.14 1.01
CA LYS A 168 24.68 -9.24 1.09
C LYS A 168 23.93 -10.59 0.98
N GLU A 169 24.43 -11.51 0.16
CA GLU A 169 23.72 -12.75 -0.20
C GLU A 169 23.30 -13.62 0.99
N ASP A 170 24.09 -13.66 2.05
CA ASP A 170 23.78 -14.42 3.26
C ASP A 170 22.64 -13.82 4.10
N LEU A 171 22.30 -12.55 3.90
CA LEU A 171 21.26 -11.86 4.66
C LEU A 171 19.85 -12.10 4.11
N PHE A 172 19.68 -12.15 2.78
CA PHE A 172 18.38 -12.48 2.16
C PHE A 172 18.23 -13.99 1.85
N GLY A 173 19.34 -14.74 1.81
CA GLY A 173 19.36 -16.19 1.82
C GLY A 173 18.57 -16.83 0.69
N ALA A 174 17.58 -17.67 1.05
CA ALA A 174 16.83 -18.50 0.10
C ALA A 174 15.67 -17.76 -0.61
N ILE A 175 15.55 -16.44 -0.45
CA ILE A 175 14.52 -15.65 -1.15
C ILE A 175 14.79 -15.66 -2.64
N GLN A 176 13.77 -16.01 -3.43
CA GLN A 176 13.86 -15.93 -4.89
C GLN A 176 13.18 -14.65 -5.38
N TYR A 177 13.90 -13.90 -6.21
CA TYR A 177 13.38 -12.70 -6.85
C TYR A 177 12.65 -13.06 -8.15
N LEU A 178 11.37 -12.70 -8.22
CA LEU A 178 10.53 -12.90 -9.39
C LEU A 178 10.42 -11.58 -10.18
N ASN A 179 10.15 -11.69 -11.49
CA ASN A 179 10.00 -10.52 -12.34
C ASN A 179 8.82 -9.64 -11.83
N PRO A 180 9.06 -8.38 -11.42
CA PRO A 180 8.03 -7.58 -10.76
C PRO A 180 6.89 -7.20 -11.70
N VAL A 181 7.14 -7.03 -13.00
CA VAL A 181 6.09 -6.69 -13.98
C VAL A 181 5.13 -7.85 -14.20
N ALA A 182 5.68 -9.07 -14.36
CA ALA A 182 4.86 -10.26 -14.54
C ALA A 182 4.01 -10.55 -13.30
N VAL A 183 4.61 -10.47 -12.11
CA VAL A 183 3.91 -10.65 -10.83
C VAL A 183 2.83 -9.58 -10.63
N ALA A 184 3.14 -8.31 -10.91
CA ALA A 184 2.18 -7.23 -10.76
C ALA A 184 0.97 -7.39 -11.71
N GLU A 185 1.18 -7.80 -12.96
CA GLU A 185 0.08 -8.10 -13.89
C GLU A 185 -0.81 -9.22 -13.35
N GLU A 186 -0.22 -10.32 -12.86
CA GLU A 186 -0.95 -11.44 -12.29
C GLU A 186 -1.75 -11.03 -11.04
N MET A 187 -1.12 -10.33 -10.11
CA MET A 187 -1.77 -9.86 -8.88
C MET A 187 -2.91 -8.89 -9.19
N ALA A 188 -2.68 -7.92 -10.07
CA ALA A 188 -3.70 -6.94 -10.43
C ALA A 188 -4.88 -7.58 -11.17
N GLU A 189 -4.62 -8.54 -12.06
CA GLU A 189 -5.65 -9.31 -12.75
C GLU A 189 -6.48 -10.15 -11.78
N ASN A 190 -5.84 -10.94 -10.90
CA ASN A 190 -6.53 -11.72 -9.87
C ASN A 190 -7.37 -10.82 -8.96
N LEU A 191 -6.77 -9.79 -8.36
CA LEU A 191 -7.46 -8.89 -7.44
C LEU A 191 -8.65 -8.19 -8.08
N LYS A 192 -8.51 -7.75 -9.34
CA LYS A 192 -9.60 -7.06 -10.04
C LYS A 192 -10.67 -8.00 -10.55
N LYS A 193 -10.31 -9.09 -11.22
CA LYS A 193 -11.25 -9.91 -11.98
C LYS A 193 -11.77 -11.12 -11.20
N GLU A 194 -10.95 -11.74 -10.37
CA GLU A 194 -11.36 -12.92 -9.60
C GLU A 194 -11.88 -12.50 -8.23
N GLN A 195 -11.11 -11.69 -7.51
CA GLN A 195 -11.48 -11.23 -6.17
C GLN A 195 -12.46 -10.05 -6.18
N LYS A 196 -12.72 -9.44 -7.34
CA LYS A 196 -13.67 -8.34 -7.52
C LYS A 196 -13.37 -7.14 -6.61
N CYS A 197 -12.09 -6.79 -6.43
CA CYS A 197 -11.71 -5.60 -5.69
C CYS A 197 -12.15 -4.33 -6.44
N ASP A 198 -12.68 -3.37 -5.70
CA ASP A 198 -13.07 -2.06 -6.22
C ASP A 198 -11.82 -1.26 -6.61
N VAL A 199 -10.78 -1.32 -5.75
CA VAL A 199 -9.50 -0.63 -5.91
C VAL A 199 -8.36 -1.63 -5.75
N VAL A 200 -7.34 -1.54 -6.62
CA VAL A 200 -6.09 -2.31 -6.53
C VAL A 200 -4.92 -1.37 -6.25
N VAL A 201 -4.26 -1.57 -5.10
CA VAL A 201 -3.11 -0.79 -4.63
C VAL A 201 -1.85 -1.67 -4.67
N CYS A 202 -0.80 -1.14 -5.30
CA CYS A 202 0.55 -1.73 -5.27
C CYS A 202 1.42 -0.94 -4.28
N LEU A 203 1.94 -1.60 -3.25
CA LEU A 203 3.00 -1.07 -2.39
C LEU A 203 4.34 -1.48 -3.01
N SER A 204 5.00 -0.54 -3.67
CA SER A 204 6.19 -0.81 -4.46
C SER A 204 7.43 -0.25 -3.80
N HIS A 205 8.41 -1.11 -3.56
CA HIS A 205 9.75 -0.73 -3.16
C HIS A 205 10.74 -0.90 -4.32
N LEU A 206 10.31 -0.57 -5.54
CA LEU A 206 11.13 -0.70 -6.75
C LEU A 206 11.91 0.58 -7.09
N GLY A 207 11.51 1.73 -6.55
CA GLY A 207 11.96 3.04 -6.99
C GLY A 207 11.18 3.56 -8.19
N TYR A 208 11.22 4.88 -8.40
CA TYR A 208 10.34 5.52 -9.39
C TYR A 208 10.70 5.25 -10.86
N SER A 209 11.95 5.49 -11.26
CA SER A 209 12.37 5.41 -12.66
C SER A 209 13.89 5.28 -12.82
N TYR A 210 14.32 4.47 -13.80
CA TYR A 210 15.74 4.18 -14.08
C TYR A 210 16.05 4.37 -15.57
N PRO A 211 16.16 5.62 -16.06
CA PRO A 211 16.32 5.88 -17.50
C PRO A 211 17.64 5.36 -18.09
N ASN A 212 18.66 5.16 -17.25
CA ASN A 212 19.99 4.72 -17.67
C ASN A 212 20.29 3.25 -17.35
N GLU A 213 19.31 2.52 -16.78
CA GLU A 213 19.46 1.11 -16.35
C GLU A 213 18.22 0.33 -16.85
N PRO A 214 18.14 0.03 -18.15
CA PRO A 214 16.93 -0.53 -18.78
C PRO A 214 16.53 -1.92 -18.26
N GLU A 215 17.44 -2.61 -17.57
CA GLU A 215 17.19 -3.86 -16.86
C GLU A 215 16.45 -3.68 -15.54
N LYS A 216 16.47 -2.47 -14.96
CA LYS A 216 15.74 -2.13 -13.74
C LYS A 216 14.32 -1.70 -14.07
N VAL A 217 13.38 -2.21 -13.30
CA VAL A 217 11.97 -1.83 -13.37
C VAL A 217 11.69 -0.86 -12.23
N GLY A 218 11.24 0.34 -12.54
CA GLY A 218 10.67 1.26 -11.57
C GLY A 218 9.16 1.42 -11.75
N ASP A 219 8.52 2.13 -10.83
CA ASP A 219 7.07 2.33 -10.76
C ASP A 219 6.48 2.94 -12.04
N SER A 220 7.21 3.86 -12.66
CA SER A 220 6.80 4.47 -13.92
C SER A 220 6.65 3.45 -15.06
N LEU A 221 7.57 2.48 -15.15
CA LEU A 221 7.51 1.41 -16.13
C LEU A 221 6.43 0.39 -15.75
N LEU A 222 6.34 0.04 -14.46
CA LEU A 222 5.34 -0.87 -13.92
C LEU A 222 3.92 -0.40 -14.26
N ALA A 223 3.63 0.89 -14.04
CA ALA A 223 2.32 1.47 -14.35
C ALA A 223 1.95 1.36 -15.83
N ILE A 224 2.91 1.57 -16.73
CA ILE A 224 2.68 1.53 -18.18
C ILE A 224 2.56 0.09 -18.68
N GLN A 225 3.28 -0.84 -18.06
CA GLN A 225 3.37 -2.24 -18.48
C GLN A 225 2.39 -3.18 -17.77
N THR A 226 1.50 -2.68 -16.92
CA THR A 226 0.48 -3.52 -16.27
C THR A 226 -0.93 -3.08 -16.64
N SER A 227 -1.92 -3.81 -16.16
CA SER A 227 -3.35 -3.53 -16.25
C SER A 227 -3.96 -3.55 -14.85
N ASN A 228 -5.12 -2.92 -14.68
CA ASN A 228 -5.97 -3.00 -13.48
C ASN A 228 -5.41 -2.44 -12.15
N ILE A 229 -4.14 -2.05 -12.05
CA ILE A 229 -3.63 -1.27 -10.91
C ILE A 229 -4.27 0.13 -10.93
N ASP A 230 -4.74 0.60 -9.78
CA ASP A 230 -5.34 1.93 -9.62
C ASP A 230 -4.34 2.92 -9.00
N VAL A 231 -3.60 2.46 -7.99
CA VAL A 231 -2.63 3.27 -7.23
C VAL A 231 -1.33 2.48 -7.03
N ILE A 232 -0.20 3.13 -7.26
CA ILE A 232 1.14 2.68 -6.88
C ILE A 232 1.66 3.64 -5.81
N ILE A 233 2.00 3.09 -4.66
CA ILE A 233 2.65 3.81 -3.56
C ILE A 233 4.10 3.33 -3.53
N GLY A 234 5.00 4.20 -3.96
CA GLY A 234 6.42 3.91 -4.17
C GLY A 234 7.29 4.16 -2.93
N GLY A 235 8.51 3.65 -2.99
CA GLY A 235 9.61 3.86 -2.03
C GLY A 235 10.97 3.73 -2.72
N HIS A 236 12.03 3.44 -1.98
CA HIS A 236 13.41 3.15 -2.43
C HIS A 236 14.19 4.32 -3.03
N SER A 237 13.63 5.05 -3.99
CA SER A 237 14.34 6.13 -4.69
C SER A 237 14.36 7.46 -3.95
N HIS A 238 13.63 7.57 -2.83
CA HIS A 238 13.44 8.79 -2.03
C HIS A 238 12.89 10.01 -2.80
N ASP A 239 12.20 9.79 -3.91
CA ASP A 239 11.59 10.86 -4.68
C ASP A 239 10.39 11.45 -3.93
N LEU A 240 10.16 12.75 -4.07
CA LEU A 240 8.89 13.37 -3.70
C LEU A 240 7.98 13.41 -4.93
N ILE A 241 6.98 12.54 -4.95
CA ILE A 241 6.03 12.38 -6.06
C ILE A 241 4.62 12.52 -5.51
N ILE A 242 3.94 13.57 -5.96
CA ILE A 242 2.58 13.89 -5.54
C ILE A 242 1.63 13.54 -6.70
N ASP A 243 0.87 12.46 -6.53
CA ASP A 243 -0.25 12.01 -7.38
C ASP A 243 0.03 12.05 -8.90
N LYS A 244 1.20 11.58 -9.31
CA LYS A 244 1.55 11.55 -10.72
C LYS A 244 0.73 10.50 -11.45
N LYS A 245 0.05 10.89 -12.53
CA LYS A 245 -0.80 9.99 -13.31
C LYS A 245 -0.13 9.50 -14.58
N LEU A 246 -0.13 8.19 -14.80
CA LEU A 246 0.28 7.54 -16.04
C LEU A 246 -0.88 6.68 -16.58
N ARG A 247 -0.84 6.31 -17.87
CA ARG A 247 -1.80 5.38 -18.46
C ARG A 247 -1.19 4.00 -18.59
N ASN A 248 -1.96 2.99 -18.18
CA ASN A 248 -1.57 1.59 -18.23
C ASN A 248 -1.87 0.95 -19.61
N LYS A 249 -1.61 -0.35 -19.75
CA LYS A 249 -1.76 -1.09 -21.03
C LYS A 249 -3.17 -0.99 -21.65
N ILE A 250 -4.20 -0.83 -20.82
CA ILE A 250 -5.59 -0.71 -21.25
C ILE A 250 -6.08 0.74 -21.30
N GLY A 251 -5.16 1.71 -21.18
CA GLY A 251 -5.44 3.14 -21.27
C GLY A 251 -6.08 3.74 -20.01
N LYS A 252 -6.18 2.99 -18.90
CA LYS A 252 -6.70 3.50 -17.61
C LYS A 252 -5.61 4.29 -16.88
N GLU A 253 -6.01 5.36 -16.18
CA GLU A 253 -5.08 6.13 -15.35
C GLU A 253 -4.68 5.33 -14.09
N VAL A 254 -3.39 5.41 -13.75
CA VAL A 254 -2.77 4.88 -12.54
C VAL A 254 -2.14 6.05 -11.81
N THR A 255 -2.46 6.21 -10.53
CA THR A 255 -1.86 7.25 -9.67
C THR A 255 -0.60 6.69 -9.02
N ILE A 256 0.50 7.44 -9.07
CA ILE A 256 1.78 7.09 -8.46
C ILE A 256 2.14 8.17 -7.43
N ALA A 257 2.47 7.75 -6.21
CA ALA A 257 2.87 8.67 -5.15
C ALA A 257 4.05 8.11 -4.34
N GLN A 258 4.91 8.99 -3.85
CA GLN A 258 6.07 8.69 -2.99
C GLN A 258 6.41 9.93 -2.15
N MET A 259 6.72 9.74 -0.88
CA MET A 259 6.76 10.80 0.14
C MET A 259 8.18 11.08 0.64
N ALA A 260 9.13 11.16 -0.30
CA ALA A 260 10.55 11.32 -0.02
C ALA A 260 11.07 10.25 0.95
N ARG A 261 11.56 10.63 2.13
CA ARG A 261 12.10 9.72 3.16
C ARG A 261 12.05 10.32 4.57
N ASN A 262 12.50 9.55 5.55
CA ASN A 262 12.61 9.89 6.98
C ASN A 262 11.25 10.29 7.62
N GLY A 263 10.14 9.95 6.97
CA GLY A 263 8.79 10.31 7.42
C GLY A 263 8.56 11.81 7.59
N LEU A 264 9.18 12.63 6.72
CA LEU A 264 8.95 14.07 6.67
C LEU A 264 7.55 14.42 6.14
N TYR A 265 6.95 13.53 5.36
CA TYR A 265 5.64 13.71 4.76
C TYR A 265 4.76 12.48 5.01
N ILE A 266 3.45 12.71 5.03
CA ILE A 266 2.43 11.67 4.96
C ILE A 266 1.60 11.97 3.71
N GLY A 267 1.53 11.02 2.80
CA GLY A 267 0.68 11.14 1.62
C GLY A 267 -0.76 10.85 1.97
N LYS A 268 -1.70 11.58 1.37
CA LYS A 268 -3.14 11.32 1.45
C LYS A 268 -3.69 11.26 0.03
N ILE A 269 -4.27 10.13 -0.34
CA ILE A 269 -4.92 9.92 -1.64
C ILE A 269 -6.41 9.68 -1.40
N ASP A 270 -7.25 10.49 -2.04
CA ASP A 270 -8.70 10.35 -2.03
C ASP A 270 -9.18 9.61 -3.28
N VAL A 271 -9.81 8.44 -3.10
CA VAL A 271 -10.36 7.62 -4.18
C VAL A 271 -11.88 7.54 -4.05
N TRP A 272 -12.59 7.96 -5.11
CA TRP A 272 -14.05 7.94 -5.17
C TRP A 272 -14.52 6.84 -6.12
N ILE A 273 -15.39 5.96 -5.62
CA ILE A 273 -15.92 4.79 -6.33
C ILE A 273 -17.42 4.98 -6.52
N LYS A 274 -17.86 4.88 -7.78
CA LYS A 274 -19.28 4.95 -8.17
C LYS A 274 -19.96 3.59 -8.17
#